data_AF-A0A9E6UN39-F1
#
_entry.id   AF-A0A9E6UN39-F1
#
_cell.length_a   1.000
_cell.length_b   1.000
_cell.length_c   1.000
_cell.angle_alpha   90.00
_cell.angle_beta   90.00
_cell.angle_gamma   90.00
#
_symmetry.space_group_name_H-M   'P 1'
#
loop_
_entity.id
_entity.type
_entity.pdbx_description
1 polymer ?
#
loop_
_entity_poly.entity_id
_entity_poly.type
_entity_poly.pdbx_seq_one_letter_code
_entity_poly.pdbx_strand_id
1 'polypeptide(L)'
;MVSLRADAFFDGRYFNLKEFYEGKLAVAETGLMKAAGIGAGVGRDRYRAHVQSSGLDPKLAKTVRGLVYPRPGVKTLSPAAFIYTKAPRILAAFESGGTIRPVKGSKFLWIPTENVPRLGGRKMKPLEVESRFGDFDLVPSLLRPGTFLAVVRARRNAKSGRVRSIIKLKRQPKKADRIVMFTLVKFTSLRKRLDIAGVERGLEAEWPEIVARSLAEAFTNEDRG
;
A
#
# COMPACT_ATOMS: atom_id res chain seq x y z
N MET A 1 51.08 51.63 -21.15
CA MET A 1 50.14 50.55 -21.51
C MET A 1 49.55 50.02 -20.21
N VAL A 2 48.23 50.12 -20.02
CA VAL A 2 47.55 49.65 -18.79
C VAL A 2 46.86 48.33 -19.12
N SER A 3 47.21 47.24 -18.42
CA SER A 3 46.49 45.98 -18.52
C SER A 3 45.37 45.97 -17.49
N LEU A 4 44.11 45.99 -17.94
CA LEU A 4 42.96 45.71 -17.09
C LEU A 4 42.73 44.20 -17.08
N ARG A 5 42.78 43.63 -15.88
CA ARG A 5 42.70 42.20 -15.62
C ARG A 5 41.44 41.92 -14.81
N ALA A 6 40.52 41.16 -15.39
CA ALA A 6 39.21 40.87 -14.78
C ALA A 6 39.35 40.02 -13.50
N ASP A 7 40.38 39.19 -13.42
CA ASP A 7 40.79 38.43 -12.23
C ASP A 7 40.92 39.33 -10.99
N ALA A 8 41.47 40.55 -11.13
CA ALA A 8 41.60 41.48 -10.01
C ALA A 8 40.27 41.98 -9.42
N PHE A 9 39.18 41.92 -10.20
CA PHE A 9 37.83 42.25 -9.72
C PHE A 9 37.23 41.12 -8.88
N PHE A 10 37.54 39.86 -9.23
CA PHE A 10 36.97 38.65 -8.65
C PHE A 10 37.74 38.09 -7.44
N ASP A 11 38.96 38.60 -7.17
CA ASP A 11 39.88 38.11 -6.14
C ASP A 11 39.53 38.59 -4.71
N GLY A 12 38.26 38.91 -4.44
CA GLY A 12 37.76 39.26 -3.11
C GLY A 12 37.99 40.72 -2.66
N ARG A 13 38.70 41.54 -3.44
CA ARG A 13 38.87 42.99 -3.16
C ARG A 13 37.63 43.83 -3.47
N TYR A 14 36.82 43.41 -4.44
CA TYR A 14 35.64 44.15 -4.91
C TYR A 14 34.41 43.26 -5.06
N PHE A 15 34.58 42.03 -5.56
CA PHE A 15 33.52 41.03 -5.67
C PHE A 15 34.13 39.63 -5.50
N ASN A 16 33.49 38.76 -4.73
CA ASN A 16 33.92 37.37 -4.60
C ASN A 16 33.04 36.47 -5.48
N LEU A 17 33.56 36.11 -6.64
CA LEU A 17 32.83 35.29 -7.61
C LEU A 17 32.49 33.90 -7.06
N LYS A 18 33.38 33.34 -6.23
CA LYS A 18 33.18 32.02 -5.63
C LYS A 18 32.02 32.04 -4.64
N GLU A 19 31.99 33.01 -3.74
CA GLU A 19 30.88 33.19 -2.79
C GLU A 19 29.54 33.43 -3.49
N PHE A 20 29.54 34.22 -4.58
CA PHE A 20 28.34 34.42 -5.38
C PHE A 20 27.81 33.10 -5.97
N TYR A 21 28.68 32.29 -6.58
CA TYR A 21 28.27 30.99 -7.11
C TYR A 21 27.84 30.02 -6.00
N GLU A 22 28.54 29.99 -4.87
CA GLU A 22 28.15 29.15 -3.72
C GLU A 22 26.77 29.55 -3.17
N GLY A 23 26.47 30.85 -3.10
CA GLY A 23 25.14 31.35 -2.75
C GLY A 23 24.06 30.88 -3.72
N LYS A 24 24.28 31.04 -5.03
CA LYS A 24 23.33 30.58 -6.06
C LYS A 24 23.14 29.06 -6.05
N LEU A 25 24.19 28.29 -5.78
CA LEU A 25 24.10 26.85 -5.59
C LEU A 25 23.24 26.51 -4.37
N ALA A 26 23.47 27.16 -3.22
CA ALA A 26 22.69 26.91 -2.01
C ALA A 26 21.18 27.19 -2.19
N VAL A 27 20.83 28.21 -2.99
CA VAL A 27 19.44 28.48 -3.38
C VAL A 27 18.90 27.38 -4.28
N ALA A 28 19.66 26.95 -5.29
CA ALA A 28 19.28 25.85 -6.16
C ALA A 28 19.05 24.55 -5.36
N GLU A 29 19.95 24.20 -4.44
CA GLU A 29 19.78 23.03 -3.57
C GLU A 29 18.49 23.09 -2.74
N THR A 30 18.14 24.28 -2.25
CA THR A 30 16.91 24.50 -1.49
C THR A 30 15.67 24.27 -2.38
N GLY A 31 15.69 24.81 -3.60
CA GLY A 31 14.62 24.60 -4.60
C GLY A 31 14.48 23.13 -5.00
N LEU A 32 15.59 22.44 -5.24
CA LEU A 32 15.58 21.02 -5.60
C LEU A 32 15.09 20.13 -4.45
N MET A 33 15.51 20.40 -3.21
CA MET A 33 15.01 19.68 -2.03
C MET A 33 13.50 19.87 -1.87
N LYS A 34 13.00 21.08 -2.12
CA LYS A 34 11.55 21.37 -2.14
C LYS A 34 10.84 20.57 -3.24
N ALA A 35 11.40 20.54 -4.45
CA ALA A 35 10.88 19.75 -5.56
C ALA A 35 10.76 18.27 -5.20
N ALA A 36 11.81 17.67 -4.62
CA ALA A 36 11.79 16.28 -4.17
C ALA A 36 10.74 16.02 -3.08
N GLY A 37 10.54 16.97 -2.17
CA GLY A 37 9.45 16.92 -1.19
C GLY A 37 8.06 16.90 -1.82
N ILE A 38 7.82 17.77 -2.79
CA ILE A 38 6.57 17.83 -3.54
C ILE A 38 6.37 16.53 -4.33
N GLY A 39 7.36 16.09 -5.09
CA GLY A 39 7.32 14.86 -5.88
C GLY A 39 7.04 13.62 -5.03
N ALA A 40 7.70 13.48 -3.88
CA ALA A 40 7.44 12.39 -2.94
C ALA A 40 6.01 12.42 -2.37
N GLY A 41 5.46 13.61 -2.12
CA GLY A 41 4.09 13.82 -1.67
C GLY A 41 3.05 13.46 -2.74
N VAL A 42 3.16 14.11 -3.90
CA VAL A 42 2.27 13.92 -5.06
C VAL A 42 2.28 12.46 -5.49
N GLY A 43 3.45 11.87 -5.66
CA GLY A 43 3.55 10.48 -6.11
C GLY A 43 3.00 9.47 -5.11
N ARG A 44 3.24 9.67 -3.81
CA ARG A 44 2.62 8.87 -2.75
C ARG A 44 1.09 8.96 -2.82
N ASP A 45 0.55 10.17 -2.95
CA ASP A 45 -0.88 10.39 -2.88
C ASP A 45 -1.60 9.93 -4.16
N ARG A 46 -0.98 10.09 -5.33
CA ARG A 46 -1.45 9.51 -6.60
C ARG A 46 -1.48 7.99 -6.56
N TYR A 47 -0.41 7.36 -6.07
CA TYR A 47 -0.37 5.90 -5.90
C TYR A 47 -1.51 5.47 -4.96
N ARG A 48 -1.68 6.14 -3.81
CA ARG A 48 -2.77 5.83 -2.87
C ARG A 48 -4.15 5.96 -3.51
N ALA A 49 -4.37 7.01 -4.31
CA ALA A 49 -5.61 7.21 -5.04
C ALA A 49 -5.85 6.07 -6.03
N HIS A 50 -4.83 5.64 -6.78
CA HIS A 50 -4.92 4.52 -7.70
C HIS A 50 -5.30 3.21 -7.02
N VAL A 51 -4.69 2.92 -5.86
CA VAL A 51 -5.04 1.73 -5.07
C VAL A 51 -6.50 1.76 -4.62
N GLN A 52 -6.99 2.93 -4.20
CA GLN A 52 -8.37 3.09 -3.73
C GLN A 52 -9.39 3.04 -4.89
N SER A 53 -9.13 3.72 -6.01
CA SER A 53 -10.00 3.71 -7.19
C SER A 53 -10.11 2.32 -7.81
N SER A 54 -9.08 1.49 -7.64
CA SER A 54 -9.06 0.07 -8.03
C SER A 54 -9.90 -0.85 -7.12
N GLY A 55 -10.60 -0.28 -6.14
CA GLY A 55 -11.50 -1.00 -5.22
C GLY A 55 -10.75 -1.87 -4.21
N LEU A 56 -9.52 -1.48 -3.84
CA LEU A 56 -8.76 -2.11 -2.75
C LEU A 56 -8.93 -1.33 -1.45
N ASP A 57 -8.71 -2.00 -0.32
CA ASP A 57 -8.93 -1.45 1.02
C ASP A 57 -8.08 -0.18 1.26
N PRO A 58 -8.65 0.92 1.79
CA PRO A 58 -7.91 2.11 2.19
C PRO A 58 -6.70 1.85 3.09
N LYS A 59 -6.73 0.79 3.91
CA LYS A 59 -5.58 0.36 4.73
C LYS A 59 -4.39 -0.06 3.88
N LEU A 60 -4.63 -0.71 2.74
CA LEU A 60 -3.59 -1.10 1.80
C LEU A 60 -2.97 0.14 1.15
N ALA A 61 -3.77 1.13 0.74
CA ALA A 61 -3.25 2.39 0.22
C ALA A 61 -2.34 3.09 1.25
N LYS A 62 -2.71 3.13 2.54
CA LYS A 62 -1.88 3.73 3.61
C LYS A 62 -0.53 3.04 3.84
N THR A 63 -0.30 1.86 3.27
CA THR A 63 1.02 1.21 3.29
C THR A 63 2.03 1.87 2.36
N VAL A 64 1.56 2.63 1.35
CA VAL A 64 2.41 3.43 0.45
C VAL A 64 2.93 4.65 1.20
N ARG A 65 4.21 4.96 1.01
CA ARG A 65 4.98 5.99 1.70
C ARG A 65 5.85 6.72 0.68
N GLY A 66 6.06 8.01 0.94
CA GLY A 66 7.05 8.82 0.24
C GLY A 66 8.14 9.20 1.22
N LEU A 67 9.39 9.17 0.76
CA LEU A 67 10.58 9.63 1.45
C LEU A 67 11.35 10.55 0.52
N VAL A 68 12.11 11.46 1.12
CA VAL A 68 13.04 12.33 0.41
C VAL A 68 14.44 11.99 0.89
N TYR A 69 15.37 11.92 -0.05
CA TYR A 69 16.79 11.76 0.20
C TYR A 69 17.55 12.97 -0.36
N PRO A 70 18.59 13.44 0.34
CA PRO A 70 19.01 13.03 1.68
C PRO A 70 17.97 13.39 2.74
N ARG A 71 18.13 12.83 3.95
CA ARG A 71 17.21 13.10 5.07
C ARG A 71 17.19 14.61 5.38
N PRO A 72 16.08 15.11 5.97
CA PRO A 72 15.97 16.52 6.34
C PRO A 72 17.20 17.01 7.12
N GLY A 73 17.73 18.18 6.73
CA GLY A 73 18.92 18.79 7.33
C GLY A 73 20.15 18.82 6.43
N VAL A 74 20.17 18.05 5.34
CA VAL A 74 21.23 18.09 4.33
C VAL A 74 20.65 18.65 3.03
N LYS A 75 21.30 19.68 2.47
CA LYS A 75 20.99 20.23 1.16
C LYS A 75 21.89 19.58 0.11
N THR A 76 21.38 19.43 -1.11
CA THR A 76 22.12 18.82 -2.22
C THR A 76 21.54 19.24 -3.56
N LEU A 77 22.37 19.22 -4.59
CA LEU A 77 21.99 19.41 -5.99
C LEU A 77 21.36 18.17 -6.63
N SER A 78 21.35 17.03 -5.94
CA SER A 78 20.77 15.79 -6.47
C SER A 78 19.85 15.10 -5.47
N PRO A 79 18.76 15.77 -5.04
CA PRO A 79 17.81 15.15 -4.15
C PRO A 79 16.94 14.13 -4.90
N ALA A 80 16.49 13.10 -4.18
CA ALA A 80 15.68 12.03 -4.73
C ALA A 80 14.37 11.88 -3.94
N ALA A 81 13.26 11.75 -4.68
CA ALA A 81 11.97 11.36 -4.14
C ALA A 81 11.83 9.84 -4.25
N PHE A 82 11.67 9.14 -3.13
CA PHE A 82 11.53 7.70 -3.09
C PHE A 82 10.14 7.29 -2.60
N ILE A 83 9.37 6.62 -3.46
CA ILE A 83 8.03 6.14 -3.14
C ILE A 83 8.09 4.61 -3.02
N TYR A 84 7.59 4.10 -1.90
CA TYR A 84 7.64 2.66 -1.61
C TYR A 84 6.40 2.21 -0.84
N THR A 85 6.21 0.90 -0.74
CA THR A 85 5.11 0.29 0.03
C THR A 85 5.63 -0.66 1.09
N LYS A 86 4.95 -0.70 2.25
CA LYS A 86 5.16 -1.76 3.26
C LYS A 86 4.52 -3.10 2.88
N ALA A 87 3.75 -3.16 1.79
CA ALA A 87 3.06 -4.36 1.32
C ALA A 87 3.39 -4.71 -0.15
N PRO A 88 4.67 -4.83 -0.53
CA PRO A 88 5.08 -4.98 -1.93
C PRO A 88 4.48 -6.23 -2.59
N ARG A 89 4.48 -7.36 -1.88
CA ARG A 89 3.95 -8.63 -2.40
C ARG A 89 2.45 -8.57 -2.69
N ILE A 90 1.68 -7.82 -1.90
CA ILE A 90 0.23 -7.70 -2.09
C ILE A 90 -0.06 -6.85 -3.32
N LEU A 91 0.59 -5.68 -3.44
CA LEU A 91 0.41 -4.80 -4.60
C LEU A 91 0.88 -5.46 -5.89
N ALA A 92 2.05 -6.11 -5.88
CA ALA A 92 2.56 -6.86 -7.03
C ALA A 92 1.60 -7.98 -7.48
N ALA A 93 0.91 -8.64 -6.54
CA ALA A 93 -0.09 -9.66 -6.88
C ALA A 93 -1.32 -9.06 -7.61
N PHE A 94 -1.73 -7.84 -7.27
CA PHE A 94 -2.82 -7.13 -7.96
C PHE A 94 -2.40 -6.45 -9.26
N GLU A 95 -1.11 -6.18 -9.44
CA GLU A 95 -0.56 -5.69 -10.71
C GLU A 95 -0.39 -6.82 -11.74
N SER A 96 0.08 -7.99 -11.30
CA SER A 96 0.33 -9.14 -12.19
C SER A 96 -0.89 -10.07 -12.37
N GLY A 97 -1.90 -10.00 -11.50
CA GLY A 97 -3.01 -10.96 -11.49
C GLY A 97 -2.62 -12.32 -10.89
N GLY A 98 -1.89 -12.31 -9.77
CA GLY A 98 -1.33 -13.51 -9.16
C GLY A 98 -2.37 -14.57 -8.77
N THR A 99 -1.98 -15.85 -8.87
CA THR A 99 -2.79 -16.97 -8.39
C THR A 99 -2.46 -17.31 -6.94
N ILE A 100 -3.44 -17.23 -6.06
CA ILE A 100 -3.33 -17.67 -4.67
C ILE A 100 -3.53 -19.18 -4.63
N ARG A 101 -2.53 -19.88 -4.09
CA ARG A 101 -2.53 -21.34 -3.91
C ARG A 101 -2.45 -21.69 -2.43
N PRO A 102 -3.03 -22.83 -2.01
CA PRO A 102 -2.77 -23.42 -0.72
C PRO A 102 -1.27 -23.67 -0.52
N VAL A 103 -0.80 -23.56 0.71
CA VAL A 103 0.60 -23.81 1.10
C VAL A 103 0.67 -24.93 2.13
N LYS A 104 1.89 -25.45 2.40
CA LYS A 104 2.15 -26.46 3.45
C LYS A 104 1.31 -27.74 3.28
N GLY A 105 1.23 -28.27 2.05
CA GLY A 105 0.52 -29.52 1.75
C GLY A 105 -1.02 -29.44 1.85
N SER A 106 -1.57 -28.26 2.13
CA SER A 106 -3.03 -28.07 2.15
C SER A 106 -3.61 -28.25 0.75
N LYS A 107 -4.76 -28.92 0.63
CA LYS A 107 -5.44 -29.16 -0.66
C LYS A 107 -6.35 -28.01 -1.10
N PHE A 108 -6.80 -27.18 -0.15
CA PHE A 108 -7.79 -26.14 -0.39
C PHE A 108 -7.46 -24.84 0.36
N LEU A 109 -7.91 -23.72 -0.19
CA LEU A 109 -8.04 -22.44 0.49
C LEU A 109 -9.36 -22.42 1.25
N TRP A 110 -9.30 -22.11 2.54
CA TRP A 110 -10.47 -22.06 3.42
C TRP A 110 -10.99 -20.62 3.50
N ILE A 111 -12.01 -20.30 2.70
CA ILE A 111 -12.59 -18.96 2.65
C ILE A 111 -13.72 -18.87 3.68
N PRO A 112 -13.60 -18.00 4.71
CA PRO A 112 -14.62 -17.89 5.73
C PRO A 112 -15.90 -17.26 5.17
N THR A 113 -17.05 -17.81 5.57
CA THR A 113 -18.35 -17.20 5.29
C THR A 113 -18.74 -16.21 6.39
N GLU A 114 -19.89 -15.54 6.20
CA GLU A 114 -20.47 -14.66 7.21
C GLU A 114 -20.82 -15.39 8.52
N ASN A 115 -21.12 -16.69 8.43
CA ASN A 115 -21.50 -17.53 9.56
C ASN A 115 -20.37 -17.78 10.56
N VAL A 116 -19.11 -17.70 10.10
CA VAL A 116 -17.95 -17.90 10.96
C VAL A 116 -17.92 -16.78 12.01
N PRO A 117 -17.98 -17.10 13.31
CA PRO A 117 -17.92 -16.07 14.33
C PRO A 117 -16.57 -15.37 14.36
N ARG A 118 -16.55 -14.19 14.97
CA ARG A 118 -15.30 -13.46 15.21
C ARG A 118 -14.69 -13.83 16.56
N LEU A 119 -13.37 -13.90 16.60
CA LEU A 119 -12.55 -14.05 17.79
C LEU A 119 -11.41 -13.02 17.70
N GLY A 120 -11.34 -12.09 18.66
CA GLY A 120 -10.33 -11.02 18.65
C GLY A 120 -10.38 -10.15 17.39
N GLY A 121 -11.59 -9.75 16.95
CA GLY A 121 -11.78 -8.86 15.79
C GLY A 121 -11.67 -9.51 14.40
N ARG A 122 -11.06 -10.70 14.28
CA ARG A 122 -10.97 -11.48 13.03
C ARG A 122 -11.94 -12.65 13.01
N LYS A 123 -12.19 -13.21 11.82
CA LYS A 123 -12.89 -14.50 11.69
C LYS A 123 -12.06 -15.61 12.34
N MET A 124 -12.73 -16.55 12.99
CA MET A 124 -12.06 -17.73 13.54
C MET A 124 -11.37 -18.54 12.43
N LYS A 125 -10.20 -19.10 12.75
CA LYS A 125 -9.50 -20.05 11.89
C LYS A 125 -10.23 -21.40 11.89
N PRO A 126 -10.01 -22.27 10.89
CA PRO A 126 -10.63 -23.60 10.84
C PRO A 126 -10.49 -24.38 12.15
N LEU A 127 -9.28 -24.48 12.71
CA LEU A 127 -9.01 -25.19 13.97
C LEU A 127 -9.76 -24.59 15.18
N GLU A 128 -9.92 -23.26 15.20
CA GLU A 128 -10.66 -22.56 16.27
C GLU A 128 -12.17 -22.80 16.16
N VAL A 129 -12.68 -22.90 14.92
CA VAL A 129 -14.08 -23.26 14.66
C VAL A 129 -14.31 -24.73 15.03
N GLU A 130 -13.42 -25.63 14.64
CA GLU A 130 -13.51 -27.05 14.96
C GLU A 130 -13.53 -27.29 16.48
N SER A 131 -12.60 -26.67 17.21
CA SER A 131 -12.56 -26.73 18.68
C SER A 131 -13.84 -26.20 19.35
N ARG A 132 -14.55 -25.28 18.70
CA ARG A 132 -15.74 -24.62 19.26
C ARG A 132 -17.06 -25.27 18.81
N PHE A 133 -17.16 -25.71 17.56
CA PHE A 133 -18.38 -26.15 16.89
C PHE A 133 -18.35 -27.62 16.46
N GLY A 134 -17.18 -28.27 16.54
CA GLY A 134 -16.95 -29.67 16.20
C GLY A 134 -16.39 -29.85 14.82
N ASP A 135 -16.17 -31.12 14.49
CA ASP A 135 -15.63 -31.55 13.20
C ASP A 135 -16.48 -31.04 12.03
N PHE A 136 -15.80 -30.85 10.90
CA PHE A 136 -16.45 -30.40 9.68
C PHE A 136 -16.97 -31.57 8.85
N ASP A 137 -18.23 -31.50 8.46
CA ASP A 137 -18.75 -32.26 7.33
C ASP A 137 -18.33 -31.55 6.03
N LEU A 138 -17.49 -32.19 5.22
CA LEU A 138 -17.11 -31.68 3.91
C LEU A 138 -18.12 -32.12 2.85
N VAL A 139 -18.85 -31.16 2.28
CA VAL A 139 -19.91 -31.42 1.30
C VAL A 139 -19.58 -30.74 -0.03
N PRO A 140 -19.69 -31.42 -1.18
CA PRO A 140 -19.50 -30.76 -2.48
C PRO A 140 -20.56 -29.66 -2.68
N SER A 141 -20.14 -28.51 -3.21
CA SER A 141 -21.07 -27.44 -3.55
C SER A 141 -21.86 -27.80 -4.80
N LEU A 142 -23.19 -27.73 -4.71
CA LEU A 142 -24.09 -27.92 -5.87
C LEU A 142 -24.08 -26.73 -6.83
N LEU A 143 -23.67 -25.54 -6.36
CA LEU A 143 -23.69 -24.31 -7.13
C LEU A 143 -22.41 -24.10 -7.95
N ARG A 144 -21.29 -24.64 -7.48
CA ARG A 144 -19.97 -24.41 -8.07
C ARG A 144 -19.16 -25.70 -8.12
N PRO A 145 -19.00 -26.32 -9.30
CA PRO A 145 -18.16 -27.50 -9.47
C PRO A 145 -16.74 -27.27 -8.94
N GLY A 146 -16.17 -28.29 -8.31
CA GLY A 146 -14.81 -28.23 -7.75
C GLY A 146 -14.65 -27.41 -6.46
N THR A 147 -15.75 -26.91 -5.90
CA THR A 147 -15.79 -26.23 -4.59
C THR A 147 -16.40 -27.15 -3.54
N PHE A 148 -15.82 -27.18 -2.34
CA PHE A 148 -16.38 -27.89 -1.19
C PHE A 148 -16.84 -26.91 -0.11
N LEU A 149 -17.77 -27.33 0.73
CA LEU A 149 -18.29 -26.57 1.85
C LEU A 149 -17.93 -27.31 3.14
N ALA A 150 -17.30 -26.63 4.08
CA ALA A 150 -17.09 -27.15 5.43
C ALA A 150 -18.26 -26.71 6.31
N VAL A 151 -19.05 -27.69 6.71
CA VAL A 151 -20.32 -27.52 7.42
C VAL A 151 -20.16 -28.03 8.84
N VAL A 152 -20.75 -27.33 9.81
CA VAL A 152 -20.85 -27.81 11.19
C VAL A 152 -22.30 -27.90 11.61
N ARG A 153 -22.58 -28.76 12.60
CA ARG A 153 -23.89 -28.81 13.26
C ARG A 153 -23.91 -27.75 14.36
N ALA A 154 -24.77 -26.76 14.21
CA ALA A 154 -24.87 -25.64 15.14
C ALA A 154 -26.30 -25.12 15.21
N ARG A 155 -26.57 -24.14 16.06
CA ARG A 155 -27.88 -23.48 16.12
C ARG A 155 -27.77 -22.04 15.70
N ARG A 156 -28.61 -21.61 14.76
CA ARG A 156 -28.77 -20.18 14.44
C ARG A 156 -29.80 -19.55 15.38
N ASN A 157 -29.45 -18.40 15.95
CA ASN A 157 -30.42 -17.60 16.68
C ASN A 157 -31.34 -16.88 15.67
N ALA A 158 -32.65 -17.13 15.75
CA ALA A 158 -33.64 -16.58 14.81
C ALA A 158 -33.70 -15.04 14.82
N LYS A 159 -33.48 -14.39 15.96
CA LYS A 159 -33.54 -12.92 16.08
C LYS A 159 -32.24 -12.22 15.68
N SER A 160 -31.09 -12.79 16.04
CA SER A 160 -29.78 -12.14 15.83
C SER A 160 -28.97 -12.71 14.67
N GLY A 161 -29.41 -13.80 14.05
CA GLY A 161 -28.68 -14.52 13.01
C GLY A 161 -27.38 -15.19 13.48
N ARG A 162 -26.96 -14.98 14.74
CA ARG A 162 -25.70 -15.46 15.30
C ARG A 162 -25.70 -16.98 15.46
N VAL A 163 -24.59 -17.59 15.08
CA VAL A 163 -24.36 -19.03 15.18
C VAL A 163 -23.83 -19.38 16.57
N ARG A 164 -24.49 -20.32 17.24
CA ARG A 164 -24.09 -20.83 18.57
C ARG A 164 -23.73 -22.30 18.48
N SER A 165 -22.65 -22.67 19.17
CA SER A 165 -22.22 -24.06 19.28
C SER A 165 -23.23 -24.87 20.08
N ILE A 166 -23.36 -26.14 19.72
CA ILE A 166 -24.22 -27.10 20.40
C ILE A 166 -23.47 -28.16 21.22
N ILE A 167 -22.13 -28.21 21.11
CA ILE A 167 -21.31 -29.29 21.68
C ILE A 167 -21.36 -29.32 23.20
N LYS A 168 -21.30 -28.16 23.84
CA LYS A 168 -21.23 -28.04 25.31
C LYS A 168 -22.61 -27.89 25.96
N LEU A 169 -23.71 -28.17 25.26
CA LEU A 169 -25.03 -28.14 25.88
C LEU A 169 -25.28 -29.43 26.70
N LYS A 170 -25.81 -29.26 27.92
CA LYS A 170 -26.22 -30.36 28.81
C LYS A 170 -27.27 -31.29 28.18
N ARG A 171 -28.11 -30.77 27.28
CA ARG A 171 -29.08 -31.54 26.49
C ARG A 171 -28.93 -31.18 25.02
N GLN A 172 -28.71 -32.20 24.19
CA GLN A 172 -28.63 -32.04 22.74
C GLN A 172 -29.96 -31.49 22.21
N PRO A 173 -29.95 -30.45 21.36
CA PRO A 173 -31.17 -29.90 20.81
C PRO A 173 -31.82 -30.88 19.84
N LYS A 174 -33.17 -30.97 19.85
CA LYS A 174 -33.94 -31.83 18.92
C LYS A 174 -33.70 -31.51 17.45
N LYS A 175 -33.31 -30.28 17.12
CA LYS A 175 -32.94 -29.84 15.77
C LYS A 175 -31.62 -29.06 15.83
N ALA A 176 -30.67 -29.48 15.01
CA ALA A 176 -29.40 -28.80 14.77
C ALA A 176 -29.34 -28.38 13.30
N ASP A 177 -29.01 -27.13 13.05
CA ASP A 177 -28.84 -26.59 11.71
C ASP A 177 -27.50 -27.03 11.13
N ARG A 178 -27.47 -27.32 9.84
CA ARG A 178 -26.23 -27.50 9.08
C ARG A 178 -25.77 -26.13 8.57
N ILE A 179 -24.71 -25.61 9.17
CA ILE A 179 -24.24 -24.24 8.90
C ILE A 179 -22.90 -24.31 8.18
N VAL A 180 -22.87 -23.77 6.96
CA VAL A 180 -21.64 -23.61 6.19
C VAL A 180 -20.77 -22.58 6.89
N MET A 181 -19.59 -23.02 7.34
CA MET A 181 -18.58 -22.16 7.95
C MET A 181 -17.59 -21.69 6.89
N PHE A 182 -17.00 -22.61 6.12
CA PHE A 182 -16.01 -22.24 5.10
C PHE A 182 -16.39 -22.74 3.71
N THR A 183 -16.01 -21.97 2.69
CA THR A 183 -16.00 -22.39 1.29
C THR A 183 -14.56 -22.77 0.92
N LEU A 184 -14.37 -23.99 0.43
CA LEU A 184 -13.08 -24.59 0.11
C LEU A 184 -12.87 -24.58 -1.40
N VAL A 185 -11.87 -23.84 -1.86
CA VAL A 185 -11.51 -23.73 -3.28
C VAL A 185 -10.07 -24.20 -3.50
N LYS A 186 -9.78 -24.82 -4.64
CA LYS A 186 -8.43 -25.32 -4.94
C LYS A 186 -7.38 -24.22 -5.06
N PHE A 187 -7.72 -23.15 -5.76
CA PHE A 187 -6.92 -21.94 -5.91
C PHE A 187 -7.85 -20.81 -6.36
N THR A 188 -7.38 -19.57 -6.29
CA THR A 188 -8.11 -18.42 -6.85
C THR A 188 -7.14 -17.47 -7.52
N SER A 189 -7.52 -16.94 -8.68
CA SER A 189 -6.73 -15.95 -9.40
C SER A 189 -7.23 -14.56 -9.08
N LEU A 190 -6.31 -13.65 -8.77
CA LEU A 190 -6.62 -12.24 -8.61
C LEU A 190 -6.83 -11.60 -9.97
N ARG A 191 -7.79 -10.70 -10.08
CA ARG A 191 -7.91 -9.84 -11.26
C ARG A 191 -6.80 -8.79 -11.21
N LYS A 192 -6.17 -8.51 -12.35
CA LYS A 192 -5.29 -7.35 -12.50
C LYS A 192 -6.12 -6.10 -12.25
N ARG A 193 -5.74 -5.36 -11.22
CA ARG A 193 -6.44 -4.15 -10.75
C ARG A 193 -5.53 -2.94 -10.69
N LEU A 194 -4.22 -3.15 -10.58
CA LEU A 194 -3.25 -2.07 -10.48
C LEU A 194 -2.43 -1.96 -11.76
N ASP A 195 -2.01 -0.74 -12.01
CA ASP A 195 -1.03 -0.36 -13.03
C ASP A 195 -0.05 0.62 -12.36
N ILE A 196 1.03 0.10 -11.78
CA ILE A 196 1.98 0.92 -11.04
C ILE A 196 2.90 1.64 -12.03
N ALA A 197 3.29 0.95 -13.10
CA ALA A 197 4.05 1.54 -14.21
C ALA A 197 3.31 2.72 -14.87
N GLY A 198 1.98 2.68 -14.95
CA GLY A 198 1.16 3.83 -15.40
C GLY A 198 1.28 5.03 -14.46
N VAL A 199 1.25 4.81 -13.15
CA VAL A 199 1.42 5.88 -12.15
C VAL A 199 2.83 6.47 -12.21
N GLU A 200 3.85 5.63 -12.37
CA GLU A 200 5.25 6.03 -12.50
C GLU A 200 5.45 6.92 -13.73
N ARG A 201 5.02 6.48 -14.92
CA ARG A 201 5.10 7.30 -16.14
C ARG A 201 4.43 8.66 -16.00
N GLY A 202 3.26 8.71 -15.33
CA GLY A 202 2.58 9.97 -15.08
C GLY A 202 3.35 10.91 -14.14
N LEU A 203 4.10 10.36 -13.18
CA LEU A 203 4.96 11.16 -12.30
C LEU A 203 6.24 11.60 -13.00
N GLU A 204 6.85 10.74 -13.80
CA GLU A 204 8.02 11.07 -14.61
C GLU A 204 7.72 12.21 -15.59
N ALA A 205 6.54 12.22 -16.19
CA ALA A 205 6.12 13.28 -17.10
C ALA A 205 5.94 14.65 -16.39
N GLU A 206 5.48 14.65 -15.14
CA GLU A 206 5.26 15.88 -14.36
C GLU A 206 6.51 16.36 -13.60
N TRP A 207 7.50 15.47 -13.43
CA TRP A 207 8.70 15.75 -12.64
C TRP A 207 9.47 17.00 -13.10
N PRO A 208 9.73 17.22 -14.41
CA PRO A 208 10.42 18.42 -14.88
C PRO A 208 9.70 19.72 -14.50
N GLU A 209 8.37 19.74 -14.56
CA GLU A 209 7.56 20.91 -14.20
C GLU A 209 7.64 21.21 -12.71
N ILE A 210 7.56 20.18 -11.86
CA ILE A 210 7.70 20.32 -10.40
C ILE A 210 9.07 20.90 -10.05
N VAL A 211 10.13 20.42 -10.70
CA VAL A 211 11.50 20.90 -10.50
C VAL A 211 11.65 22.34 -10.96
N ALA A 212 11.23 22.66 -12.18
CA ALA A 212 11.33 24.00 -12.75
C ALA A 212 10.60 25.04 -11.88
N ARG A 213 9.38 24.73 -11.44
CA ARG A 213 8.59 25.59 -10.57
C ARG A 213 9.27 25.82 -9.21
N SER A 214 9.77 24.75 -8.59
CA SER A 214 10.40 24.84 -7.27
C SER A 214 11.72 25.63 -7.32
N LEU A 215 12.48 25.50 -8.41
CA LEU A 215 13.68 26.30 -8.64
C LEU A 215 13.34 27.77 -8.86
N ALA A 216 12.38 28.07 -9.74
CA ALA A 216 11.95 29.43 -10.02
C ALA A 216 11.48 30.15 -8.73
N GLU A 217 10.69 29.47 -7.89
CA GLU A 217 10.27 29.98 -6.59
C GLU A 217 11.44 30.22 -5.64
N ALA A 218 12.46 29.35 -5.63
CA ALA A 218 13.63 29.51 -4.77
C ALA A 218 14.44 30.75 -5.14
N PHE A 219 14.74 30.96 -6.42
CA PHE A 219 15.47 32.14 -6.89
C PHE A 219 14.65 33.43 -6.71
N THR A 220 13.34 33.39 -6.95
CA THR A 220 12.48 34.58 -6.74
C THR A 220 12.46 35.02 -5.27
N ASN A 221 12.56 34.08 -4.33
CA ASN A 221 12.60 34.41 -2.90
C ASN A 221 13.96 34.96 -2.46
N GLU A 222 15.04 34.56 -3.12
CA GLU A 222 16.38 35.13 -2.89
C GLU A 222 16.42 36.60 -3.33
N ASP A 223 15.87 36.93 -4.50
CA ASP A 223 15.87 38.29 -5.04
C ASP A 223 15.00 39.28 -4.25
N ARG A 224 14.15 38.78 -3.33
CA ARG A 224 13.26 39.57 -2.46
C ARG A 224 13.81 39.79 -1.05
N GLY A 225 14.84 39.03 -0.66
CA GLY A 225 15.45 39.07 0.67
C GLY A 225 16.68 39.97 0.68
#